data_AF-B4SBI1-F1
#
_entry.id   AF-B4SBI1-F1
#
_cell.length_a   1.000
_cell.length_b   1.000
_cell.length_c   1.000
_cell.angle_alpha   90.00
_cell.angle_beta   90.00
_cell.angle_gamma   90.00
#
_symmetry.space_group_name_H-M   'P 1'
#
loop_
_entity.id
_entity.type
_entity.pdbx_description
1 polymer ?
#
loop_
_entity_poly.entity_id
_entity_poly.type
_entity_poly.pdbx_seq_one_letter_code
_entity_poly.pdbx_strand_id
1 'polypeptide(L)' 'MQDEFYSKNKEITILDVLDRVLTKGVVITGDIVISVADIDLVYVGLRLLLSSVETMEKNKQNSIKM' A
#
# COMPACT_ATOMS: atom_id res chain seq x y z
N MET A 1 -30.11 28.91 5.46
CA MET A 1 -29.15 28.22 6.35
C MET A 1 -29.58 26.77 6.59
N GLN A 2 -29.79 25.95 5.54
CA GLN A 2 -30.21 24.55 5.72
C GLN A 2 -29.51 23.54 4.76
N ASP A 3 -28.44 23.92 4.03
CA ASP A 3 -27.88 23.06 2.96
C ASP A 3 -26.47 22.46 3.20
N GLU A 4 -25.81 22.66 4.36
CA GLU A 4 -24.37 22.38 4.47
C GLU A 4 -23.93 21.05 5.10
N PHE A 5 -24.84 20.13 5.44
CA PHE A 5 -24.48 18.84 6.07
C PHE A 5 -24.91 17.60 5.25
N TYR A 6 -24.89 17.67 3.92
CA TYR A 6 -24.82 16.45 3.11
C TYR A 6 -23.48 15.77 3.37
N SER A 7 -23.53 14.86 4.35
CA SER A 7 -22.47 13.94 4.73
C SER A 7 -21.91 13.27 3.46
N LYS A 8 -20.73 13.71 3.05
CA LYS A 8 -20.02 13.22 1.87
C LYS A 8 -19.44 11.83 2.17
N ASN A 9 -20.31 10.86 2.43
CA ASN A 9 -19.97 9.45 2.31
C ASN A 9 -19.82 9.16 0.82
N LYS A 10 -18.65 9.56 0.28
CA LYS A 10 -18.24 9.15 -1.05
C LYS A 10 -18.07 7.63 -0.97
N GLU A 11 -18.99 6.88 -1.56
CA GLU A 11 -18.82 5.44 -1.72
C GLU A 11 -17.49 5.20 -2.44
N ILE A 12 -16.54 4.61 -1.72
CA ILE A 12 -15.22 4.29 -2.26
C ILE A 12 -15.37 2.93 -2.96
N THR A 13 -15.09 2.90 -4.26
CA THR A 13 -15.08 1.64 -5.01
C THR A 13 -13.71 0.96 -4.89
N ILE A 14 -13.67 -0.36 -5.11
CA ILE A 14 -12.40 -1.10 -5.20
C ILE A 14 -11.51 -0.52 -6.30
N LEU A 15 -12.12 -0.05 -7.41
CA LEU A 15 -11.39 0.54 -8.51
C LEU A 15 -10.66 1.81 -8.08
N ASP A 16 -11.31 2.68 -7.31
CA ASP A 16 -10.68 3.91 -6.78
C ASP A 16 -9.50 3.59 -5.86
N VAL A 17 -9.62 2.55 -5.03
CA VAL A 17 -8.55 2.10 -4.14
C VAL A 17 -7.40 1.53 -4.96
N LEU A 18 -7.69 0.64 -5.91
CA LEU A 18 -6.70 0.01 -6.76
C LEU A 18 -5.93 1.05 -7.58
N ASP A 19 -6.63 1.99 -8.20
CA ASP A 19 -6.02 3.08 -8.98
C ASP A 19 -5.08 3.92 -8.11
N ARG A 20 -5.51 4.24 -6.89
CA ARG A 20 -4.69 5.00 -5.94
C ARG A 20 -3.46 4.23 -5.50
N VAL A 21 -3.57 2.92 -5.24
CA VAL A 21 -2.45 2.04 -4.89
C VAL A 21 -1.46 1.94 -6.06
N LEU A 22 -1.94 1.74 -7.28
CA LEU A 22 -1.09 1.61 -8.47
C LEU A 22 -0.36 2.91 -8.81
N THR A 23 -1.02 4.07 -8.62
CA THR A 23 -0.47 5.39 -8.96
C THR A 23 0.43 5.97 -7.86
N LYS A 24 0.02 5.89 -6.58
CA LYS A 24 0.79 6.50 -5.48
C LYS A 24 1.70 5.53 -4.74
N GLY A 25 1.41 4.24 -4.83
CA GLY A 25 2.03 3.22 -4.01
C GLY A 25 1.50 3.21 -2.57
N VAL A 26 1.68 2.09 -1.89
CA VAL A 26 1.35 1.89 -0.47
C VAL A 26 2.50 1.17 0.22
N VAL A 27 2.90 1.66 1.39
CA VAL A 27 3.85 0.95 2.25
C VAL A 27 3.09 0.07 3.22
N ILE A 28 3.38 -1.23 3.21
CA ILE A 28 2.83 -2.24 4.11
C ILE A 28 3.91 -2.60 5.12
N THR A 29 3.60 -2.50 6.40
CA THR A 29 4.48 -2.98 7.49
C THR A 29 3.78 -4.12 8.20
N GLY A 30 4.50 -5.18 8.51
CA GLY A 30 3.95 -6.31 9.23
C GLY A 30 5.04 -7.25 9.71
N ASP A 31 4.63 -8.35 10.27
CA ASP A 31 5.50 -9.36 10.83
C ASP A 31 4.97 -10.74 10.49
N ILE A 32 5.89 -11.68 10.31
CA ILE A 32 5.59 -13.09 10.08
C ILE A 32 6.37 -13.89 11.11
N VAL A 33 5.65 -14.79 11.77
CA VAL A 33 6.25 -15.83 12.61
C VAL A 33 6.09 -17.18 11.93
N ILE A 34 7.19 -17.91 11.78
CA ILE A 34 7.18 -19.28 11.28
C ILE A 34 7.36 -20.20 12.47
N SER A 35 6.35 -21.03 12.72
CA SER A 35 6.28 -21.92 13.87
C SER A 35 6.20 -23.38 13.43
N VAL A 36 6.81 -24.28 14.20
CA VAL A 36 6.78 -25.74 13.97
C VAL A 36 6.48 -26.43 15.30
N ALA A 37 5.49 -27.32 15.31
CA ALA A 37 5.07 -28.05 16.51
C ALA A 37 4.83 -27.12 17.71
N ASP A 38 4.07 -26.04 17.50
CA ASP A 38 3.73 -25.02 18.50
C ASP A 38 4.92 -24.22 19.06
N ILE A 39 6.09 -24.31 18.42
CA ILE A 39 7.28 -23.53 18.75
C ILE A 39 7.54 -22.49 17.67
N ASP A 40 7.62 -21.22 18.06
CA ASP A 40 8.02 -20.12 17.19
C ASP A 40 9.53 -20.21 16.91
N LEU A 41 9.91 -20.36 15.63
CA LEU A 41 11.31 -20.55 15.23
C LEU A 41 11.91 -19.30 14.59
N VAL A 42 11.13 -18.60 13.78
CA VAL A 42 11.63 -17.48 12.97
C VAL A 42 10.65 -16.33 13.04
N TYR A 43 11.15 -15.15 13.43
CA TYR A 43 10.42 -13.89 13.33
C TYR A 43 11.00 -13.08 12.17
N VAL A 44 10.13 -12.59 11.29
CA VAL A 44 10.50 -11.76 10.14
C VAL A 44 9.70 -10.47 10.19
N GLY A 45 10.40 -9.35 10.37
CA GLY A 45 9.81 -8.03 10.16
C GLY A 45 9.76 -7.71 8.66
N LEU A 46 8.59 -7.33 8.16
CA LEU A 46 8.33 -6.99 6.77
C LEU A 46 8.02 -5.51 6.61
N ARG A 47 8.72 -4.87 5.66
CA ARG A 47 8.36 -3.56 5.12
C ARG A 47 8.34 -3.65 3.60
N LEU A 48 7.15 -3.60 3.03
CA LEU A 48 6.91 -3.77 1.60
C LEU A 48 6.38 -2.47 1.01
N LEU A 49 6.77 -2.15 -0.22
CA LEU A 49 6.15 -1.10 -1.03
C LEU A 49 5.37 -1.78 -2.15
N LEU A 50 4.08 -1.51 -2.23
CA LEU A 50 3.19 -2.00 -3.27
C LEU A 50 2.89 -0.84 -4.22
N SER A 51 3.25 -0.93 -5.50
CA SER A 51 2.96 0.08 -6.52
C SER A 51 2.82 -0.58 -7.89
N SER A 52 2.37 0.16 -8.90
CA SER A 52 2.46 -0.34 -10.28
C SER A 52 3.91 -0.53 -10.71
N VAL A 53 4.12 -1.48 -11.63
CA VAL A 53 5.43 -1.74 -12.24
C VAL A 53 5.96 -0.50 -12.95
N GLU A 54 5.10 0.20 -13.70
CA GLU A 54 5.44 1.44 -14.40
C GLU A 54 5.95 2.52 -13.42
N THR A 55 5.25 2.72 -12.30
CA THR A 55 5.64 3.71 -11.28
C THR A 55 6.98 3.36 -10.63
N MET A 56 7.24 2.06 -10.44
CA MET A 56 8.50 1.57 -9.90
C MET A 56 9.67 1.80 -10.86
N GLU A 57 9.51 1.46 -12.14
CA GLU A 57 10.53 1.68 -13.17
C GLU A 57 10.83 3.16 -13.40
N LYS A 58 9.80 4.03 -13.38
CA LYS A 58 9.98 5.49 -13.49
C LYS A 58 10.85 6.06 -12.36
N ASN A 59 10.65 5.59 -11.13
CA ASN A 59 11.46 6.02 -9.99
C ASN A 59 12.93 5.60 -10.12
N LYS A 60 13.19 4.38 -10.63
CA LYS A 60 14.55 3.86 -10.84
C LYS A 60 15.34 4.64 -11.89
N GLN A 61 14.67 5.16 -12.92
CA GLN A 61 15.33 5.96 -13.96
C GLN A 61 15.67 7.38 -13.48
N ASN A 62 14.87 7.94 -12.58
CA ASN A 62 15.09 9.29 -12.06
C ASN A 62 16.33 9.39 -11.14
N SER A 63 16.84 8.27 -10.63
CA SER A 63 18.08 8.22 -9.82
C SER A 63 19.37 8.05 -10.64
N ILE A 64 19.28 7.81 -11.95
CA ILE A 64 20.46 7.59 -12.82
C ILE A 64 20.81 8.86 -13.61
N LYS A 65 19.87 9.82 -13.70
CA LYS A 65 20.06 11.08 -14.44
C LYS A 65 20.59 12.24 -13.58
N MET A 66 21.03 11.95 -12.36
CA MET A 66 21.65 12.89 -11.42
C MET A 66 23.12 12.55 -11.26
#